data_AF-A0A4U0YZK6-F1
#
_entry.id   AF-A0A4U0YZK6-F1
#
_cell.length_a   1.000
_cell.length_b   1.000
_cell.length_c   1.000
_cell.angle_alpha   90.00
_cell.angle_beta   90.00
_cell.angle_gamma   90.00
#
_symmetry.space_group_name_H-M   'P 1'
#
loop_
_entity.id
_entity.type
_entity.pdbx_description
1 polymer ?
#
loop_
_entity_poly.entity_id
_entity_poly.type
_entity_poly.pdbx_seq_one_letter_code
_entity_poly.pdbx_strand_id
1 'polypeptide(L)'
;MKRKYLSLAGLTLAFAMTGGAADAWMLCREPSAPSCVSGYYEFNDQYAFDSCKSDVESYLSDVADYRSCLIDASNDAAEEANEVIEDFNCKAEGSSFCP
;
A
#
# COMPACT_ATOMS: atom_id res chain seq x y z
N MET A 1 -12.98 -47.58 39.87
CA MET A 1 -11.66 -47.19 39.31
C MET A 1 -11.74 -47.15 37.79
N LYS A 2 -11.01 -46.21 37.18
CA LYS A 2 -10.71 -46.00 35.75
C LYS A 2 -11.68 -45.10 34.96
N ARG A 3 -11.24 -43.83 34.88
CA ARG A 3 -11.55 -42.79 33.90
C ARG A 3 -11.50 -43.32 32.46
N LYS A 4 -12.26 -42.68 31.56
CA LYS A 4 -11.75 -42.07 30.31
C LYS A 4 -12.89 -41.33 29.61
N TYR A 5 -12.92 -40.01 29.77
CA TYR A 5 -13.63 -39.11 28.86
C TYR A 5 -12.89 -39.17 27.53
N LEU A 6 -13.48 -39.82 26.52
CA LEU A 6 -13.08 -39.61 25.12
C LEU A 6 -13.82 -38.36 24.64
N SER A 7 -13.20 -37.18 24.77
CA SER A 7 -13.60 -36.01 24.00
C SER A 7 -13.02 -36.14 22.60
N LEU A 8 -13.85 -36.60 21.66
CA LEU A 8 -13.59 -36.56 20.23
C LEU A 8 -14.52 -35.51 19.61
N ALA A 9 -14.07 -34.26 19.59
CA ALA A 9 -14.58 -33.21 18.71
C ALA A 9 -13.59 -32.03 18.71
N GLY A 10 -12.34 -32.31 18.30
CA GLY A 10 -11.43 -31.24 17.92
C GLY A 10 -11.81 -30.76 16.53
N LEU A 11 -12.76 -29.82 16.46
CA LEU A 11 -13.18 -29.17 15.22
C LEU A 11 -12.07 -28.17 14.82
N THR A 12 -11.11 -28.61 14.01
CA THR A 12 -10.11 -27.70 13.42
C THR A 12 -10.78 -26.91 12.30
N LEU A 13 -11.33 -25.75 12.63
CA LEU A 13 -11.65 -24.70 11.66
C LEU A 13 -10.32 -24.09 11.20
N ALA A 14 -9.77 -24.64 10.12
CA ALA A 14 -8.74 -23.96 9.35
C ALA A 14 -9.40 -22.79 8.61
N PHE A 15 -9.45 -21.63 9.26
CA PHE A 15 -9.80 -20.38 8.59
C PHE A 15 -8.58 -19.95 7.77
N ALA A 16 -8.55 -20.33 6.50
CA ALA A 16 -7.65 -19.70 5.55
C ALA A 16 -8.19 -18.27 5.31
N MET A 17 -7.76 -17.33 6.16
CA MET A 17 -7.83 -15.89 5.86
C MET A 17 -6.87 -15.63 4.68
N THR A 18 -7.25 -15.97 3.46
CA THR A 18 -6.62 -15.42 2.26
C THR A 18 -7.45 -14.20 1.85
N GLY A 19 -7.33 -13.14 2.62
CA GLY A 19 -8.02 -11.88 2.36
C GLY A 19 -7.38 -10.80 3.20
N GLY A 20 -6.61 -9.93 2.56
CA GLY A 20 -6.00 -8.77 3.22
C GLY A 20 -4.65 -8.41 2.61
N ALA A 21 -4.64 -7.35 1.81
CA ALA A 21 -3.49 -6.46 1.56
C ALA A 21 -2.25 -6.99 0.80
N ALA A 22 -2.36 -8.05 -0.01
CA ALA A 22 -1.42 -8.27 -1.11
C ALA A 22 -2.11 -7.80 -2.39
N ASP A 23 -2.05 -6.52 -2.79
CA ASP A 23 -1.03 -6.03 -3.72
C ASP A 23 -0.93 -4.48 -3.70
N ALA A 24 -0.86 -3.85 -2.52
CA ALA A 24 -0.64 -2.38 -2.45
C ALA A 24 0.74 -1.94 -3.00
N TRP A 25 1.63 -2.89 -3.27
CA TRP A 25 2.99 -2.68 -3.77
C TRP A 25 3.02 -2.17 -5.23
N MET A 26 1.86 -2.05 -5.90
CA MET A 26 1.72 -1.53 -7.27
C MET A 26 1.09 -0.13 -7.39
N LEU A 27 0.63 0.51 -6.31
CA LEU A 27 -0.24 1.69 -6.46
C LEU A 27 0.51 2.99 -6.82
N CYS A 28 1.66 3.27 -6.21
CA CYS A 28 2.43 4.50 -6.47
C CYS A 28 3.85 4.17 -6.91
N ARG A 29 4.19 4.51 -8.16
CA ARG A 29 5.54 4.28 -8.70
C ARG A 29 6.44 5.49 -8.43
N GLU A 30 7.50 5.26 -7.67
CA GLU A 30 8.50 6.30 -7.42
C GLU A 30 9.25 6.65 -8.73
N PRO A 31 9.30 7.94 -9.12
CA PRO A 31 10.05 8.37 -10.29
C PRO A 31 11.55 8.29 -10.03
N SER A 32 12.31 7.93 -11.06
CA SER A 32 13.77 7.89 -10.99
C SER A 32 14.36 9.21 -11.49
N ALA A 33 15.36 9.72 -10.79
CA ALA A 33 16.07 10.93 -11.23
C ALA A 33 16.68 10.72 -12.63
N PRO A 34 16.64 11.74 -13.50
CA PRO A 34 17.19 11.62 -14.85
C PRO A 34 18.70 11.42 -14.79
N SER A 35 19.23 10.52 -15.62
CA SER A 35 20.66 10.17 -15.59
C SER A 35 21.59 11.36 -15.88
N CYS A 36 21.08 12.40 -16.56
CA CYS A 36 21.84 13.59 -16.91
C CYS A 36 22.22 14.48 -15.72
N VAL A 37 21.61 14.28 -14.54
CA VAL A 37 22.03 14.96 -13.30
C VAL A 37 23.02 14.14 -12.47
N SER A 38 23.46 12.98 -12.97
CA SER A 38 24.44 12.11 -12.32
C SER A 38 25.89 12.44 -12.71
N GLY A 39 26.84 12.07 -11.85
CA GLY A 39 28.17 12.70 -11.77
C GLY A 39 29.14 12.56 -12.95
N TYR A 40 28.81 11.81 -14.01
CA TYR A 40 29.66 11.69 -15.21
C TYR A 40 29.06 12.37 -16.45
N TYR A 41 27.89 13.01 -16.32
CA TYR A 41 27.23 13.64 -17.45
C TYR A 41 27.82 15.04 -17.73
N GLU A 42 28.17 15.32 -18.98
CA GLU A 42 28.67 16.61 -19.44
C GLU A 42 27.75 17.20 -20.51
N PHE A 43 27.45 18.49 -20.37
CA PHE A 43 26.67 19.24 -21.36
C PHE A 43 27.59 19.70 -22.50
N ASN A 44 27.79 18.83 -23.49
CA ASN A 44 28.69 19.10 -24.62
C ASN A 44 28.11 20.07 -25.66
N ASP A 45 26.80 20.30 -25.64
CA ASP A 45 26.11 21.24 -26.51
C ASP A 45 24.79 21.71 -25.88
N GLN A 46 24.15 22.69 -26.53
CA GLN A 46 22.87 23.25 -26.11
C GLN A 46 21.75 22.21 -26.12
N TYR A 47 21.79 21.26 -27.05
CA TYR A 47 20.77 20.23 -27.16
C TYR A 47 20.81 19.28 -25.95
N ALA A 48 21.99 18.86 -25.51
CA ALA A 48 22.18 18.04 -24.32
C ALA A 48 21.69 18.75 -23.05
N PHE A 49 21.89 20.05 -22.96
CA PHE A 49 21.36 20.88 -21.87
C PHE A 49 19.84 20.96 -21.91
N ASP A 50 19.26 21.34 -23.06
CA ASP A 50 17.81 21.51 -23.21
C ASP A 50 17.06 20.19 -23.01
N SER A 51 17.62 19.07 -23.50
CA SER A 51 17.08 17.72 -23.28
C SER A 51 17.05 17.38 -21.79
N CYS A 52 18.17 17.57 -21.08
CA CYS A 52 18.21 17.28 -19.65
C CYS A 52 17.28 18.19 -18.84
N LYS A 53 17.17 19.46 -19.23
CA LYS A 53 16.20 20.38 -18.63
C LYS A 53 14.77 19.86 -18.78
N SER A 54 14.40 19.39 -19.97
CA SER A 54 13.10 18.77 -20.22
C SER A 54 12.89 17.51 -19.38
N ASP A 55 13.92 16.68 -19.23
CA ASP A 55 13.85 15.47 -18.39
C ASP A 55 13.65 15.82 -16.90
N VAL A 56 14.32 16.87 -16.42
CA VAL A 56 14.16 17.38 -15.05
C VAL A 56 12.75 17.95 -14.85
N GLU A 57 12.23 18.72 -15.79
CA GLU A 57 10.86 19.26 -15.73
C GLU A 57 9.83 18.12 -15.70
N SER A 58 10.03 17.07 -16.49
CA SER A 58 9.18 15.86 -16.49
C SER A 58 9.27 15.13 -15.16
N TYR A 59 10.48 14.91 -14.64
CA TYR A 59 10.70 14.29 -13.33
C TYR A 59 9.99 15.05 -12.20
N LEU A 60 10.00 16.38 -12.22
CA LEU A 60 9.29 17.18 -11.22
C LEU A 60 7.77 17.00 -11.27
N SER A 61 7.20 16.86 -12.49
CA SER A 61 5.80 16.51 -12.66
C SER A 61 5.51 15.12 -12.08
N ASP A 62 6.33 14.12 -12.42
CA ASP A 62 6.15 12.75 -11.93
C ASP A 62 6.28 12.67 -10.40
N VAL A 63 7.15 13.47 -9.79
CA VAL A 63 7.25 13.57 -8.32
C VAL A 63 5.98 14.15 -7.71
N ALA A 64 5.34 15.14 -8.35
CA ALA A 64 4.09 15.69 -7.87
C ALA A 64 2.97 14.64 -7.91
N ASP A 65 2.87 13.89 -9.01
CA ASP A 65 1.90 12.82 -9.19
C ASP A 65 2.14 11.68 -8.19
N TYR A 66 3.40 11.28 -8.00
CA TYR A 66 3.78 10.27 -7.01
C TYR A 66 3.37 10.69 -5.59
N ARG A 67 3.59 11.95 -5.22
CA ARG A 67 3.15 12.48 -3.92
C ARG A 67 1.63 12.49 -3.78
N SER A 68 0.89 12.85 -4.82
CA SER A 68 -0.57 12.80 -4.80
C SER A 68 -1.06 11.37 -4.56
N CYS A 69 -0.51 10.41 -5.30
CA CYS A 69 -0.84 8.99 -5.13
C CYS A 69 -0.59 8.51 -3.70
N LEU A 70 0.54 8.88 -3.09
CA LEU A 70 0.85 8.50 -1.70
C LEU A 70 -0.15 9.07 -0.70
N ILE A 71 -0.67 10.28 -0.95
CA ILE A 71 -1.70 10.88 -0.10
C ILE A 71 -3.00 10.10 -0.22
N ASP A 72 -3.42 9.78 -1.44
CA ASP A 72 -4.64 9.01 -1.68
C ASP A 72 -4.54 7.62 -1.04
N ALA A 73 -3.45 6.89 -1.26
CA ALA A 73 -3.20 5.60 -0.63
C ALA A 73 -3.17 5.68 0.91
N SER A 74 -2.69 6.80 1.48
CA SER A 74 -2.73 7.02 2.92
C SER A 74 -4.15 7.28 3.44
N ASN A 75 -4.99 7.96 2.66
CA ASN A 75 -6.38 8.21 3.03
C ASN A 75 -7.19 6.91 2.95
N ASP A 76 -7.02 6.12 1.89
CA ASP A 76 -7.67 4.82 1.71
C ASP A 76 -7.31 3.88 2.87
N ALA A 77 -6.03 3.82 3.27
CA ALA A 77 -5.61 3.01 4.40
C ALA A 77 -6.21 3.48 5.75
N ALA A 78 -6.45 4.78 5.90
CA ALA A 78 -7.11 5.32 7.08
C ALA A 78 -8.61 5.02 7.10
N GLU A 79 -9.26 5.06 5.94
CA GLU A 79 -10.67 4.65 5.78
C GLU A 79 -10.85 3.17 6.11
N GLU A 80 -10.03 2.28 5.52
CA GLU A 80 -10.05 0.84 5.82
C GLU A 80 -9.83 0.56 7.32
N ALA A 81 -8.90 1.29 7.96
CA ALA A 81 -8.69 1.16 9.40
C ALA A 81 -9.91 1.59 10.23
N ASN A 82 -10.60 2.66 9.82
CA ASN A 82 -11.82 3.11 10.50
C ASN A 82 -12.96 2.10 10.33
N GLU A 83 -13.15 1.56 9.12
CA GLU A 83 -14.13 0.50 8.86
C GLU A 83 -13.90 -0.70 9.78
N VAL A 84 -12.65 -1.16 9.92
CA VAL A 84 -12.29 -2.26 10.83
C VAL A 84 -12.63 -1.93 12.30
N ILE A 85 -12.41 -0.69 12.74
CA ILE A 85 -12.74 -0.24 14.11
C ILE A 85 -14.25 -0.20 14.32
N GLU A 86 -15.01 0.34 13.37
CA GLU A 86 -16.48 0.37 13.42
C GLU A 86 -17.05 -1.05 13.52
N ASP A 87 -16.51 -1.95 12.70
CA ASP A 87 -16.91 -3.33 12.63
C ASP A 87 -16.59 -4.09 13.93
N PHE A 88 -15.43 -3.81 14.53
CA PHE A 88 -15.06 -4.30 15.85
C PHE A 88 -16.00 -3.79 16.95
N ASN A 89 -16.25 -2.48 17.01
CA ASN A 89 -17.08 -1.88 18.04
C ASN A 89 -18.52 -2.39 17.95
N CYS A 90 -19.09 -2.49 16.74
CA CYS A 90 -20.41 -3.07 16.52
C CYS A 90 -20.54 -4.49 17.08
N LYS A 91 -19.55 -5.34 16.83
CA LYS A 91 -19.51 -6.71 17.37
C LYS A 91 -19.33 -6.72 18.89
N ALA A 92 -18.49 -5.84 19.42
CA ALA A 92 -18.26 -5.72 20.86
C ALA A 92 -19.51 -5.28 21.64
N GLU A 93 -20.38 -4.48 21.02
CA GLU A 93 -21.67 -4.05 21.57
C GLU A 93 -22.75 -5.16 21.53
N GLY A 94 -22.47 -6.30 20.88
CA GLY A 94 -23.39 -7.43 20.80
C GLY A 94 -24.43 -7.32 19.68
N SER A 95 -24.23 -6.40 18.74
CA SER A 95 -25.07 -6.27 17.54
C SER A 95 -24.83 -7.44 16.59
N SER A 96 -25.91 -7.99 16.02
CA SER A 96 -25.83 -9.12 15.08
C SER A 96 -25.72 -8.70 13.61
N PHE A 97 -25.83 -7.40 13.33
CA PHE A 97 -25.76 -6.83 11.98
C PHE A 97 -24.84 -5.61 12.02
N CYS A 98 -23.64 -5.76 11.47
CA CYS A 98 -22.66 -4.67 11.32
C CYS A 98 -22.62 -4.23 9.85
N PRO A 99 -22.24 -2.97 9.58
CA PRO A 99 -22.13 -2.43 8.23
C PRO A 99 -21.26 -3.28 7.29
#